data_AF-A0A3D3PMK1-F1
#
_entry.id   AF-A0A3D3PMK1-F1
#
_cell.length_a   1.000
_cell.length_b   1.000
_cell.length_c   1.000
_cell.angle_alpha   90.00
_cell.angle_beta   90.00
_cell.angle_gamma   90.00
#
_symmetry.space_group_name_H-M   'P 1'
#
loop_
_entity.id
_entity.type
_entity.pdbx_description
1 polymer ?
#
loop_
_entity_poly.entity_id
_entity_poly.type
_entity_poly.pdbx_seq_one_letter_code
_entity_poly.pdbx_strand_id
1 'polypeptide(L)'
;MNGCSTTADVANQQEEFGSTGVFARSVPGTGKTGCEAARRALLSQGYVISESNDAAVRGRRKFQPNGESHVEIEFNVVCAPNSKGSNSTTIFANAVRDRYSLKKSSTSASLGVGVLGSVSLPIGATNDSLVKVASETISSGRLYKRFFELVERYLDDAPAKEGGTGDGKDRNTDAADQ
;
A
#
# COMPACT_ATOMS: atom_id res chain seq x y z
N MET A 1 -33.65 41.52 0.88
CA MET A 1 -32.25 41.26 0.46
C MET A 1 -31.67 40.25 1.44
N ASN A 2 -31.67 38.97 1.07
CA ASN A 2 -31.07 37.90 1.87
C ASN A 2 -29.60 37.80 1.49
N GLY A 3 -28.71 38.15 2.40
CA GLY A 3 -27.26 37.97 2.26
C GLY A 3 -26.75 37.14 3.42
N CYS A 4 -26.78 35.82 3.28
CA CYS A 4 -26.15 34.90 4.22
C CYS A 4 -24.77 34.58 3.67
N SER A 5 -23.72 35.15 4.29
CA SER A 5 -22.34 34.81 3.99
C SER A 5 -22.01 33.50 4.72
N THR A 6 -22.13 32.36 4.05
CA THR A 6 -21.59 31.10 4.55
C THR A 6 -20.09 31.11 4.34
N THR A 7 -19.36 31.49 5.38
CA THR A 7 -17.93 31.19 5.49
C THR A 7 -17.79 29.67 5.37
N ALA A 8 -17.11 29.22 4.32
CA ALA A 8 -16.91 27.81 4.05
C ALA A 8 -16.24 27.16 5.25
N ASP A 9 -16.92 26.17 5.81
CA ASP A 9 -16.49 25.30 6.88
C ASP A 9 -15.21 24.57 6.43
N VAL A 10 -14.05 25.15 6.69
CA VAL A 10 -12.77 24.42 6.76
C VAL A 10 -12.73 23.76 8.14
N ALA A 11 -13.76 22.98 8.45
CA ALA A 11 -13.82 22.17 9.65
C ALA A 11 -13.69 20.70 9.28
N ASN A 12 -12.96 19.98 10.13
CA ASN A 12 -12.87 18.54 10.18
C ASN A 12 -12.02 17.83 9.13
N GLN A 13 -10.72 18.14 9.17
CA GLN A 13 -9.73 17.06 9.22
C GLN A 13 -9.59 16.63 10.70
N GLN A 14 -10.67 16.13 11.30
CA GLN A 14 -10.58 15.48 12.61
C GLN A 14 -9.83 14.17 12.35
N GLU A 15 -8.57 14.10 12.80
CA GLU A 15 -7.83 12.85 12.90
C GLU A 15 -8.59 11.92 13.86
N GLU A 16 -9.55 11.18 13.31
CA GLU A 16 -10.37 10.24 14.06
C GLU A 16 -9.55 8.97 14.29
N PHE A 17 -8.69 9.00 15.31
CA PHE A 17 -7.98 7.83 15.84
C PHE A 17 -8.94 6.77 16.45
N GLY A 18 -10.24 6.85 16.17
CA GLY A 18 -11.31 6.06 16.79
C GLY A 18 -11.79 4.83 16.01
N SER A 19 -11.43 4.66 14.73
CA SER A 19 -11.89 3.52 13.93
C SER A 19 -10.74 2.59 13.52
N THR A 20 -10.25 1.80 14.48
CA THR A 20 -9.19 0.81 14.28
C THR A 20 -9.58 -0.33 13.33
N GLY A 21 -10.88 -0.50 13.00
CA GLY A 21 -11.39 -1.69 12.31
C GLY A 21 -11.19 -1.74 10.79
N VAL A 22 -10.87 -0.62 10.13
CA VAL A 22 -10.66 -0.59 8.67
C VAL A 22 -9.21 -0.79 8.27
N PHE A 23 -8.26 -0.31 9.07
CA PHE A 23 -6.83 -0.38 8.76
C PHE A 23 -6.12 -1.55 9.48
N ALA A 24 -6.76 -2.22 10.44
CA ALA A 24 -6.14 -3.29 11.20
C ALA A 24 -7.02 -4.55 11.30
N ARG A 25 -6.37 -5.72 11.29
CA ARG A 25 -7.00 -7.01 11.61
C ARG A 25 -6.03 -7.90 12.39
N SER A 26 -6.53 -8.53 13.45
CA SER A 26 -5.81 -9.57 14.18
C SER A 26 -6.04 -10.92 13.52
N VAL A 27 -4.96 -11.67 13.31
CA VAL A 27 -4.98 -13.00 12.72
C VAL A 27 -4.17 -13.98 13.58
N PRO A 28 -4.48 -15.29 13.56
CA PRO A 28 -3.66 -16.29 14.22
C PRO A 28 -2.28 -16.42 13.54
N GLY A 29 -1.28 -16.85 14.30
CA GLY A 29 0.07 -17.10 13.81
C GLY A 29 1.08 -15.99 14.11
N THR A 30 2.24 -16.10 13.47
CA THR A 30 3.37 -15.18 13.66
C THR A 30 3.30 -13.99 12.72
N GLY A 31 4.02 -12.90 13.02
CA GLY A 31 4.17 -11.76 12.12
C GLY A 31 4.64 -12.18 10.73
N LYS A 32 5.58 -13.14 10.65
CA LYS A 32 6.07 -13.74 9.41
C LYS A 32 4.95 -14.39 8.59
N THR A 33 4.11 -15.21 9.23
CA THR A 33 2.99 -15.87 8.55
C THR A 33 1.98 -14.84 8.04
N GLY A 34 1.65 -13.84 8.86
CA GLY A 34 0.76 -12.73 8.48
C GLY A 34 1.29 -11.94 7.29
N CYS A 35 2.58 -11.62 7.29
CA CYS A 35 3.21 -10.82 6.23
C CYS A 35 3.39 -11.63 4.93
N GLU A 36 3.68 -12.93 5.00
CA GLU A 36 3.66 -13.80 3.81
C GLU A 36 2.25 -13.90 3.19
N ALA A 37 1.20 -14.01 4.01
CA ALA A 37 -0.18 -13.99 3.53
C ALA A 37 -0.54 -12.63 2.89
N ALA A 38 -0.14 -11.52 3.51
CA ALA A 38 -0.30 -10.19 2.93
C ALA A 38 0.45 -10.00 1.61
N ARG A 39 1.68 -10.52 1.52
CA ARG A 39 2.46 -10.51 0.28
C ARG A 39 1.74 -11.25 -0.85
N ARG A 40 1.19 -12.44 -0.57
CA ARG A 40 0.40 -13.23 -1.53
C ARG A 40 -0.88 -12.49 -1.94
N ALA A 41 -1.57 -11.85 -1.00
CA ALA A 41 -2.75 -11.02 -1.27
C ALA A 41 -2.45 -9.84 -2.19
N LEU A 42 -1.31 -9.16 -2.02
CA LEU A 42 -0.90 -8.07 -2.92
C LEU A 42 -0.54 -8.60 -4.32
N LEU A 43 0.23 -9.69 -4.39
CA LEU A 43 0.62 -10.31 -5.65
C LEU A 43 -0.59 -10.77 -6.47
N SER A 44 -1.62 -11.34 -5.83
CA SER A 44 -2.84 -11.79 -6.52
C SER A 44 -3.66 -10.65 -7.12
N GLN A 45 -3.46 -9.42 -6.64
CA GLN A 45 -4.11 -8.21 -7.15
C GLN A 45 -3.25 -7.40 -8.13
N GLY A 46 -2.12 -7.97 -8.57
CA GLY A 46 -1.22 -7.37 -9.55
C GLY A 46 -0.33 -6.25 -8.98
N TYR A 47 -0.08 -6.23 -7.67
CA TYR A 47 0.92 -5.34 -7.09
C TYR A 47 2.32 -5.91 -7.31
N VAL A 48 3.27 -5.03 -7.63
CA VAL A 48 4.70 -5.34 -7.65
C VAL A 48 5.25 -5.08 -6.24
N ILE A 49 5.85 -6.11 -5.63
CA ILE A 49 6.44 -6.00 -4.29
C ILE A 49 7.75 -5.23 -4.37
N SER A 50 7.86 -4.16 -3.61
CA SER A 50 9.08 -3.34 -3.48
C SER A 50 9.84 -3.61 -2.19
N GLU A 51 9.16 -4.10 -1.15
CA GLU A 51 9.78 -4.49 0.11
C GLU A 51 9.02 -5.68 0.71
N SER A 52 9.74 -6.63 1.30
CA SER A 52 9.15 -7.77 2.00
C SER A 52 10.12 -8.32 3.04
N ASN A 53 9.66 -8.42 4.28
CA ASN A 53 10.36 -9.06 5.39
C ASN A 53 9.33 -9.63 6.40
N ASP A 54 9.81 -10.21 7.50
CA ASP A 54 8.96 -10.89 8.49
C ASP A 54 8.00 -9.94 9.26
N ALA A 55 8.19 -8.61 9.16
CA ALA A 55 7.41 -7.60 9.87
C ALA A 55 6.71 -6.59 8.94
N ALA A 56 7.08 -6.52 7.66
CA ALA A 56 6.54 -5.54 6.74
C ALA A 56 6.53 -6.01 5.27
N VAL A 57 5.53 -5.55 4.53
CA VAL A 57 5.42 -5.73 3.08
C VAL A 57 4.98 -4.42 2.45
N ARG A 58 5.64 -4.02 1.36
CA ARG A 58 5.24 -2.89 0.52
C ARG A 58 5.04 -3.35 -0.92
N GLY A 59 3.91 -2.98 -1.50
CA GLY A 59 3.58 -3.27 -2.89
C GLY A 59 3.06 -2.04 -3.61
N ARG A 60 3.33 -1.94 -4.91
CA ARG A 60 2.84 -0.83 -5.74
C ARG A 60 2.12 -1.34 -6.98
N ARG A 61 1.02 -0.69 -7.33
CA ARG A 61 0.27 -0.96 -8.56
C ARG A 61 0.06 0.34 -9.31
N LYS A 62 0.48 0.35 -10.57
CA LYS A 62 0.26 1.48 -11.50
C LYS A 62 -0.88 1.14 -12.45
N PHE A 63 -1.71 2.13 -12.77
CA PHE A 63 -2.72 2.01 -13.81
C PHE A 63 -3.00 3.38 -14.43
N GLN A 64 -3.50 3.37 -15.65
CA GLN A 64 -3.87 4.57 -16.40
C GLN A 64 -5.39 4.53 -16.62
N PRO A 65 -6.19 5.25 -15.80
CA PRO A 65 -7.64 5.30 -15.99
C PRO A 65 -8.06 5.86 -17.35
N ASN A 66 -7.25 6.77 -17.90
CA ASN A 66 -7.38 7.35 -19.22
C ASN A 66 -5.98 7.65 -19.77
N GLY A 67 -5.88 8.03 -21.05
CA GLY A 67 -4.59 8.23 -21.73
C GLY A 67 -3.74 9.41 -21.25
N GLU A 68 -4.24 10.24 -20.31
CA GLU A 68 -3.56 11.46 -19.85
C GLU A 68 -3.27 11.46 -18.34
N SER A 69 -3.73 10.45 -17.59
CA SER A 69 -3.54 10.36 -16.14
C SER A 69 -2.86 9.06 -15.73
N HIS A 70 -1.82 9.20 -14.91
CA HIS A 70 -1.13 8.07 -14.30
C HIS A 70 -1.50 8.03 -12.81
N VAL A 71 -1.96 6.86 -12.36
CA VAL A 71 -2.28 6.63 -10.96
C VAL A 71 -1.39 5.52 -10.42
N GLU A 72 -0.77 5.77 -9.28
CA GLU A 72 -0.02 4.78 -8.52
C GLU A 72 -0.72 4.57 -7.18
N ILE A 73 -0.94 3.30 -6.80
CA ILE A 73 -1.36 2.94 -5.46
C ILE A 73 -0.20 2.20 -4.80
N GLU A 74 0.28 2.74 -3.69
CA GLU A 74 1.21 2.08 -2.80
C GLU A 74 0.45 1.51 -1.60
N PHE A 75 0.66 0.22 -1.35
CA PHE A 75 0.12 -0.50 -0.22
C PHE A 75 1.24 -0.82 0.76
N ASN A 76 1.09 -0.36 1.99
CA ASN A 76 2.01 -0.55 3.09
C ASN A 76 1.36 -1.47 4.12
N VAL A 77 2.00 -2.58 4.44
CA VAL A 77 1.52 -3.57 5.40
C VAL A 77 2.58 -3.78 6.48
N VAL A 78 2.16 -3.76 7.74
CA VAL A 78 3.01 -4.05 8.91
C VAL A 78 2.36 -5.15 9.74
N CYS A 79 3.13 -6.18 10.08
CA CYS A 79 2.70 -7.29 10.90
C CYS A 79 3.36 -7.20 12.27
N ALA A 80 2.60 -6.80 13.28
CA ALA A 80 3.08 -6.68 14.65
C ALA A 80 2.59 -7.87 15.47
N PRO A 81 3.49 -8.72 16.01
CA PRO A 81 3.11 -9.76 16.95
C PRO A 81 2.36 -9.13 18.13
N ASN A 82 1.24 -9.73 18.51
CA ASN A 82 0.59 -9.38 19.76
C ASN A 82 1.48 -9.84 20.93
N SER A 83 1.19 -9.43 22.16
CA SER A 83 1.97 -9.66 23.39
C SER A 83 2.81 -10.95 23.37
N LYS A 84 4.06 -10.88 23.87
CA LYS A 84 5.00 -12.02 23.86
C LYS A 84 4.32 -13.31 24.36
N GLY A 85 4.31 -14.34 23.52
CA GLY A 85 3.68 -15.64 23.81
C GLY A 85 2.26 -15.81 23.26
N SER A 86 1.64 -14.76 22.71
CA SER A 86 0.41 -14.91 21.94
C SER A 86 0.70 -15.50 20.55
N ASN A 87 -0.06 -16.51 20.14
CA ASN A 87 -0.02 -17.06 18.78
C ASN A 87 -0.88 -16.21 17.83
N SER A 88 -0.72 -14.90 17.90
CA SER A 88 -1.50 -13.96 17.10
C SER A 88 -0.67 -12.74 16.72
N THR A 89 -0.97 -12.17 15.55
CA THR A 89 -0.35 -10.95 15.06
C THR A 89 -1.44 -10.00 14.58
N THR A 90 -1.24 -8.70 14.81
CA THR A 90 -2.08 -7.68 14.21
C THR A 90 -1.43 -7.22 12.91
N ILE A 91 -2.20 -7.23 11.82
CA ILE A 91 -1.80 -6.72 10.51
C ILE A 91 -2.39 -5.33 10.36
N PHE A 92 -1.53 -4.34 10.20
CA PHE A 92 -1.87 -2.95 9.89
C PHE A 92 -1.64 -2.70 8.40
N ALA A 93 -2.59 -2.06 7.74
CA ALA A 93 -2.56 -1.80 6.31
C ALA A 93 -2.91 -0.35 6.02
N ASN A 94 -2.14 0.28 5.13
CA ASN A 94 -2.40 1.62 4.62
C ASN A 94 -2.18 1.64 3.10
N ALA A 95 -3.13 2.20 2.36
CA ALA A 95 -3.03 2.39 0.93
C ALA A 95 -3.00 3.89 0.59
N VAL A 96 -1.93 4.34 -0.06
CA VAL A 96 -1.78 5.73 -0.53
C VAL A 96 -1.91 5.75 -2.04
N ARG A 97 -2.70 6.69 -2.56
CA ARG A 97 -2.84 6.94 -3.99
C ARG A 97 -2.12 8.21 -4.37
N ASP A 98 -1.21 8.10 -5.33
CA ASP A 98 -0.61 9.23 -6.01
C ASP A 98 -1.24 9.40 -7.39
N ARG A 99 -1.66 10.64 -7.69
CA ARG A 99 -2.15 11.05 -9.01
C ARG A 99 -1.12 11.97 -9.65
N TYR A 100 -0.79 11.69 -10.90
CA TYR A 100 0.05 12.53 -11.74
C TYR A 100 -0.78 13.03 -12.92
N SER A 101 -0.69 14.33 -13.20
CA SER A 101 -1.23 14.91 -14.43
C SER A 101 -0.10 15.45 -15.30
N LEU A 102 -0.35 15.47 -16.61
CA LEU A 102 0.54 16.08 -17.58
C LEU A 102 0.37 17.60 -17.51
N LYS A 103 1.41 18.33 -17.08
CA LYS A 103 1.40 19.78 -17.15
C LYS A 103 1.90 20.22 -18.53
N LYS A 104 0.97 20.53 -19.43
CA LYS A 104 1.29 21.04 -20.78
C LYS A 104 1.88 22.45 -20.68
N SER A 105 3.20 22.57 -20.81
CA SER A 105 3.90 23.85 -20.94
C SER A 105 3.86 24.27 -22.42
N SER A 106 3.05 25.27 -22.75
CA SER A 106 3.04 25.91 -24.07
C SER A 106 3.85 27.21 -24.02
N THR A 107 5.17 27.12 -24.13
CA THR A 107 6.02 28.29 -24.39
C THR A 107 6.29 28.37 -25.88
N SER A 108 5.41 29.05 -26.61
CA SER A 108 5.69 29.49 -27.98
C SER A 108 6.19 30.94 -27.95
N ALA A 109 7.46 31.15 -28.26
CA ALA A 109 8.02 32.48 -28.51
C ALA A 109 8.16 32.66 -30.02
N SER A 110 7.22 33.36 -30.64
CA SER A 110 7.30 33.73 -32.06
C SER A 110 8.21 34.94 -32.19
N LEU A 111 9.45 34.74 -32.66
CA LEU A 111 10.31 35.82 -33.09
C LEU A 111 10.01 36.11 -34.57
N GLY A 112 9.34 37.24 -34.84
CA GLY A 112 9.19 37.75 -36.20
C GLY A 112 10.51 38.35 -36.66
N VAL A 113 11.24 37.65 -37.54
CA VAL A 113 12.36 38.22 -38.29
C VAL A 113 11.90 38.46 -39.72
N GLY A 114 11.88 39.74 -40.11
CA GLY A 114 11.53 40.16 -41.46
C GLY A 114 12.54 39.66 -42.49
N VAL A 115 12.01 39.40 -43.69
CA VAL A 115 12.70 39.40 -44.99
C VAL A 115 14.03 38.64 -45.02
N LEU A 116 13.98 37.41 -45.55
CA LEU A 116 15.07 36.49 -45.93
C LEU A 116 15.28 35.30 -44.96
N GLY A 117 14.57 34.20 -45.25
CA GLY A 117 14.92 32.84 -44.81
C GLY A 117 14.20 32.36 -43.55
N SER A 118 13.19 31.51 -43.72
CA SER A 118 12.57 30.75 -42.62
C SER A 118 13.48 29.59 -42.22
N VAL A 119 14.02 29.63 -41.00
CA VAL A 119 14.64 28.45 -40.39
C VAL A 119 13.54 27.60 -39.77
N SER A 120 13.35 26.39 -40.28
CA SER A 120 12.44 25.39 -39.70
C SER A 120 13.16 24.69 -38.55
N LEU A 121 12.95 25.16 -37.32
CA LEU A 121 13.27 24.35 -36.14
C LEU A 121 12.07 23.45 -35.84
N PRO A 122 12.28 22.16 -35.52
CA PRO A 122 11.20 21.26 -35.16
C PRO A 122 10.50 21.82 -33.93
N ILE A 123 9.26 22.26 -34.13
CA ILE A 123 8.38 22.76 -33.07
C ILE A 123 7.74 21.53 -32.43
N GLY A 124 8.05 21.31 -31.15
CA GLY A 124 7.33 20.33 -30.34
C GLY A 124 8.20 19.25 -29.72
N ALA A 125 9.16 19.62 -28.89
CA ALA A 125 9.53 18.76 -27.77
C ALA A 125 8.59 19.10 -26.60
N THR A 126 7.46 18.41 -26.49
CA THR A 126 6.67 18.40 -25.27
C THR A 126 7.50 17.75 -24.18
N ASN A 127 8.09 18.57 -23.31
CA ASN A 127 8.66 18.07 -22.06
C ASN A 127 7.49 17.77 -21.12
N ASP A 128 6.93 16.57 -21.25
CA ASP A 128 5.94 16.06 -20.33
C ASP A 128 6.60 15.81 -18.97
N SER A 129 6.57 16.82 -18.10
CA SER A 129 6.96 16.67 -16.70
C SER A 129 5.77 16.16 -15.89
N LEU A 130 5.93 14.97 -15.29
CA LEU A 130 4.99 14.42 -14.32
C LEU A 130 5.07 15.24 -13.03
N VAL A 131 4.08 16.11 -12.80
CA VAL A 131 3.93 16.81 -11.52
C VAL A 131 2.94 16.01 -10.66
N LYS A 132 3.35 15.65 -9.44
CA LYS A 132 2.46 15.00 -8.46
C LYS A 132 1.36 16.00 -8.08
N VAL A 133 0.12 15.72 -8.47
CA VAL A 133 -1.01 16.65 -8.31
C VAL A 133 -1.90 16.36 -7.10
N ALA A 134 -1.87 15.13 -6.58
CA ALA A 134 -2.53 14.77 -5.33
C ALA A 134 -1.89 13.50 -4.74
N SER A 135 -1.78 13.44 -3.41
CA SER A 135 -1.39 12.27 -2.62
C SER A 135 -2.44 12.09 -1.54
N GLU A 136 -3.17 10.98 -1.57
CA GLU A 136 -4.30 10.77 -0.67
C GLU A 136 -4.27 9.34 -0.12
N THR A 137 -4.44 9.22 1.21
CA THR A 137 -4.75 7.93 1.83
C THR A 137 -6.12 7.47 1.36
N ILE A 138 -6.20 6.28 0.78
CA ILE A 138 -7.45 5.68 0.36
C ILE A 138 -8.23 5.28 1.62
N SER A 139 -9.35 5.94 1.89
CA SER A 139 -10.27 5.65 3.00
C SER A 139 -11.38 4.65 2.65
N SER A 140 -11.24 3.93 1.54
CA SER A 140 -12.26 2.99 1.06
C SER A 140 -12.31 1.72 1.91
N GLY A 141 -13.32 1.59 2.77
CA GLY A 141 -13.55 0.36 3.56
C GLY A 141 -13.68 -0.90 2.70
N ARG A 142 -14.17 -0.79 1.45
CA ARG A 142 -14.25 -1.91 0.51
C ARG A 142 -12.87 -2.43 0.09
N LEU A 143 -11.90 -1.54 -0.12
CA LEU A 143 -10.53 -1.92 -0.49
C LEU A 143 -9.91 -2.77 0.62
N TYR A 144 -9.93 -2.27 1.86
CA TYR A 144 -9.35 -2.98 3.01
C TYR A 144 -10.10 -4.27 3.31
N LYS A 145 -11.43 -4.29 3.23
CA LYS A 145 -12.22 -5.52 3.40
C LYS A 145 -11.75 -6.60 2.42
N ARG A 146 -11.62 -6.30 1.13
CA ARG A 146 -11.14 -7.27 0.12
C ARG A 146 -9.70 -7.69 0.34
N PHE A 147 -8.85 -6.77 0.78
CA PHE A 147 -7.46 -7.08 1.14
C PHE A 147 -7.42 -8.10 2.29
N PHE A 148 -8.12 -7.83 3.40
CA PHE A 148 -8.11 -8.73 4.56
C PHE A 148 -8.79 -10.08 4.27
N GLU A 149 -9.85 -10.14 3.46
CA GLU A 149 -10.43 -11.40 2.98
C GLU A 149 -9.41 -12.28 2.20
N LEU A 150 -8.50 -11.65 1.44
CA LEU A 150 -7.44 -12.39 0.75
C LEU A 150 -6.33 -12.83 1.70
N VAL A 151 -5.98 -11.98 2.68
CA VAL A 151 -5.01 -12.34 3.71
C VAL A 151 -5.47 -13.59 4.46
N GLU A 152 -6.72 -13.59 4.94
CA GLU A 152 -7.32 -14.73 5.65
C GLU A 152 -7.27 -16.01 4.81
N ARG A 153 -7.63 -15.93 3.53
CA ARG A 153 -7.54 -17.07 2.61
C ARG A 153 -6.11 -17.63 2.51
N TYR A 154 -5.11 -16.77 2.37
CA TYR A 154 -3.71 -17.21 2.25
C TYR A 154 -3.11 -17.70 3.58
N LEU A 155 -3.74 -17.41 4.72
CA LEU A 155 -3.39 -18.03 6.00
C LEU A 155 -3.93 -19.46 6.07
N ASP A 156 -5.17 -19.70 5.63
CA ASP A 156 -5.78 -21.03 5.61
C ASP A 156 -5.11 -21.98 4.62
N ASP A 157 -4.63 -21.44 3.49
CA ASP A 157 -3.89 -22.19 2.47
C ASP A 157 -2.43 -22.49 2.86
N ALA A 158 -1.93 -21.91 3.97
CA ALA A 158 -0.57 -22.17 4.41
C ALA A 158 -0.48 -23.58 5.02
N PRO A 159 0.51 -24.41 4.62
CA PRO A 159 0.67 -25.72 5.23
C PRO A 159 0.95 -25.52 6.73
N ALA A 160 0.09 -26.09 7.57
CA ALA A 160 0.23 -26.04 9.02
C ALA A 160 1.65 -26.48 9.40
N LYS A 161 2.49 -25.53 9.83
CA LYS A 161 3.77 -25.87 10.44
C LYS A 161 3.49 -26.39 11.84
N GLU A 162 3.60 -27.71 11.93
CA GLU A 162 3.70 -28.57 13.10
C GLU A 162 4.01 -27.81 14.39
N GLY A 163 3.05 -27.84 15.32
CA GLY A 163 3.36 -27.63 16.73
C GLY A 163 4.40 -28.66 17.14
N GLY A 164 5.56 -28.18 17.59
CA GLY A 164 6.55 -29.03 18.24
C GLY A 164 5.93 -29.65 19.48
N THR A 165 5.47 -30.89 19.36
CA THR A 165 5.30 -31.81 20.47
C THR A 165 6.69 -32.06 21.04
N GLY A 166 7.05 -31.28 22.06
CA GLY A 166 8.12 -31.63 22.97
C GLY A 166 7.63 -32.68 23.96
N ASP A 167 7.43 -33.91 23.51
CA ASP A 167 7.35 -35.07 24.40
C ASP A 167 8.61 -35.91 24.18
N GLY A 168 9.72 -35.35 24.68
CA GLY A 168 11.01 -36.04 24.80
C GLY A 168 11.25 -36.35 26.26
N LYS A 169 10.57 -37.39 26.79
CA LYS A 169 10.95 -38.03 28.05
C LYS A 169 11.21 -39.52 27.81
N ASP A 170 12.15 -39.79 26.91
CA ASP A 170 12.82 -41.08 26.89
C ASP A 170 13.76 -41.15 28.08
N ARG A 171 13.46 -42.12 28.93
CA ARG A 171 14.19 -42.50 30.13
C ARG A 171 15.56 -43.00 29.69
N ASN A 172 16.60 -42.23 29.94
CA ASN A 172 17.92 -42.80 30.18
C ASN A 172 18.42 -42.29 31.53
N THR A 173 18.35 -43.16 32.53
CA THR A 173 19.27 -43.09 33.66
C THR A 173 19.94 -44.44 33.66
N ASP A 174 21.18 -44.39 33.22
CA ASP A 174 22.10 -45.50 33.09
C ASP A 174 22.29 -46.26 34.40
N ALA A 175 22.76 -47.49 34.20
CA ALA A 175 23.35 -48.37 35.17
C ALA A 175 24.29 -47.68 36.18
N ALA A 176 24.10 -48.04 37.44
CA ALA A 176 25.06 -48.15 38.54
C ALA A 176 24.21 -48.70 39.70
N ASP A 177 24.55 -49.70 40.49
CA ASP A 177 25.77 -50.43 40.79
C ASP A 177 25.27 -51.65 41.62
N GLN A 178 26.17 -52.58 41.89
CA GLN A 178 26.11 -53.74 42.81
C GLN A 178 25.01 -53.77 43.89
#